data_AF-A0A353DW01-F1
#
_entry.id   AF-A0A353DW01-F1
#
_cell.length_a   1.000
_cell.length_b   1.000
_cell.length_c   1.000
_cell.angle_alpha   90.00
_cell.angle_beta   90.00
_cell.angle_gamma   90.00
#
_symmetry.space_group_name_H-M   'P 1'
#
loop_
_entity.id
_entity.type
_entity.pdbx_description
1 polymer ?
#
loop_
_entity_poly.entity_id
_entity_poly.type
_entity_poly.pdbx_seq_one_letter_code
_entity_poly.pdbx_strand_id
1 'polypeptide(L)'
;MSRTFFVGIDLAWGYRRPDGVCVMESKGSQVVLREITLSQGDQALLSTLEGYRSSGACLVAMDAPVICPNTSGSRPVDREASRWFVSYKCGCYPANQSQHPRPPDLARKITQLGFSLNPSAKHSLFEVYPHPTMVRWFGLEERIPYKKGRVTERRHHFKSLQKHLRRCLKERFPELRVCSRLEKLLAEPWSKDVEDQTDALVCSLIAWWHHQYEGLRTQQLGDPTTGLMLVPLLSKEHVTQESRA
;
A
#
# COMPACT_ATOMS: atom_id res chain seq x y z
N MET A 1 17.54 -6.69 19.63
CA MET A 1 16.72 -6.97 18.43
C MET A 1 16.75 -5.74 17.55
N SER A 2 17.08 -5.89 16.26
CA SER A 2 17.05 -4.77 15.30
C SER A 2 15.60 -4.36 15.05
N ARG A 3 15.31 -3.05 15.08
CA ARG A 3 13.99 -2.50 14.75
C ARG A 3 13.71 -2.67 13.26
N THR A 4 12.46 -2.97 12.93
CA THR A 4 11.95 -3.01 11.55
C THR A 4 10.72 -2.12 11.47
N PHE A 5 10.72 -1.22 10.50
CA PHE A 5 9.62 -0.29 10.22
C PHE A 5 8.90 -0.71 8.95
N PHE A 6 7.57 -0.72 9.01
CA PHE A 6 6.69 -0.93 7.87
C PHE A 6 5.99 0.39 7.58
N VAL A 7 6.38 1.02 6.48
CA VAL A 7 5.86 2.32 6.05
C VAL A 7 4.90 2.09 4.90
N GLY A 8 3.68 2.59 5.04
CA GLY A 8 2.69 2.64 3.97
C GLY A 8 2.46 4.07 3.51
N ILE A 9 2.43 4.26 2.19
CA ILE A 9 2.19 5.56 1.55
C ILE A 9 1.01 5.42 0.59
N ASP A 10 -0.07 6.17 0.82
CA ASP A 10 -1.09 6.49 -0.19
C ASP A 10 -0.69 7.81 -0.85
N LEU A 11 -0.09 7.73 -2.04
CA LEU A 11 0.55 8.88 -2.65
C LEU A 11 -0.44 9.70 -3.47
N ALA A 12 -0.49 11.00 -3.26
CA ALA A 12 -1.21 11.88 -4.16
C ALA A 12 -0.51 11.96 -5.53
N TRP A 13 -1.27 11.93 -6.62
CA TRP A 13 -0.72 12.03 -7.99
C TRP A 13 0.06 13.33 -8.26
N GLY A 14 -0.20 14.40 -7.51
CA GLY A 14 0.48 15.67 -7.61
C GLY A 14 0.55 16.39 -6.27
N TYR A 15 1.16 17.57 -6.24
CA TYR A 15 1.57 18.26 -5.01
C TYR A 15 0.46 19.04 -4.27
N ARG A 16 -0.74 19.16 -4.86
CA ARG A 16 -1.84 19.95 -4.26
C ARG A 16 -2.51 19.27 -3.06
N ARG A 17 -2.46 17.94 -3.01
CA ARG A 17 -3.04 17.15 -1.92
C ARG A 17 -1.90 16.55 -1.10
N PRO A 18 -2.08 16.34 0.20
CA PRO A 18 -1.10 15.63 0.99
C PRO A 18 -1.13 14.13 0.65
N ASP A 19 -0.11 13.43 1.11
CA ASP A 19 0.04 11.98 1.01
C ASP A 19 -0.39 11.33 2.34
N GLY A 20 -1.13 10.24 2.27
CA GLY A 20 -1.40 9.41 3.45
C GLY A 20 -0.14 8.66 3.87
N VAL A 21 0.22 8.71 5.15
CA VAL A 21 1.41 8.01 5.68
C VAL A 21 1.03 7.23 6.92
N CYS A 22 1.39 5.95 6.95
CA CYS A 22 1.29 5.08 8.12
C CYS A 22 2.65 4.45 8.40
N VAL A 23 3.10 4.48 9.66
CA VAL A 23 4.34 3.83 10.09
C VAL A 23 4.05 2.90 11.25
N MET A 24 4.37 1.63 11.05
CA MET A 24 4.36 0.61 12.10
C MET A 24 5.78 0.17 12.44
N GLU A 25 6.01 -0.23 13.68
CA GLU A 25 7.30 -0.72 14.18
C GLU A 25 7.12 -2.11 14.78
N SER A 26 7.99 -3.04 14.36
CA SER A 26 8.13 -4.33 15.05
C SER A 26 8.91 -4.16 16.36
N LYS A 27 8.30 -4.62 17.47
CA LYS A 27 8.84 -4.64 18.82
C LYS A 27 8.72 -6.04 19.41
N GLY A 28 9.74 -6.86 19.20
CA GLY A 28 9.71 -8.27 19.62
C GLY A 28 8.67 -9.05 18.82
N SER A 29 7.72 -9.66 19.51
CA SER A 29 6.60 -10.38 18.89
C SER A 29 5.38 -9.50 18.59
N GLN A 30 5.46 -8.19 18.83
CA GLN A 30 4.35 -7.26 18.65
C GLN A 30 4.68 -6.24 17.57
N VAL A 31 3.67 -5.75 16.88
CA VAL A 31 3.77 -4.60 15.97
C VAL A 31 2.97 -3.44 16.58
N VAL A 32 3.52 -2.23 16.55
CA VAL A 32 2.86 -1.04 17.10
C VAL A 32 2.75 0.06 16.07
N LEU A 33 1.61 0.76 16.05
CA LEU A 33 1.46 1.99 15.27
C LEU A 33 2.32 3.11 15.88
N ARG A 34 3.24 3.66 15.09
CA ARG A 34 4.07 4.82 15.47
C ARG A 34 3.44 6.12 15.01
N GLU A 35 3.01 6.12 13.76
CA GLU A 35 2.55 7.31 13.09
C GLU A 35 1.43 6.96 12.11
N ILE A 36 0.42 7.82 12.07
CA ILE A 36 -0.55 7.86 11.00
C ILE A 36 -0.92 9.32 10.80
N THR A 37 -0.60 9.84 9.63
CA THR A 37 -0.59 11.28 9.38
C THR A 37 -0.79 11.57 7.89
N LEU A 38 -0.87 12.86 7.59
CA LEU A 38 -0.80 13.39 6.24
C LEU A 38 0.54 14.11 6.07
N SER A 39 1.26 13.82 5.00
CA SER A 39 2.52 14.47 4.67
C SER A 39 2.34 15.41 3.49
N GLN A 40 2.78 16.66 3.62
CA GLN A 40 2.65 17.66 2.56
C GLN A 40 3.94 17.76 1.74
N GLY A 41 3.96 17.08 0.59
CA GLY A 41 5.03 17.17 -0.40
C GLY A 41 6.24 16.28 -0.13
N ASP A 42 7.09 16.15 -1.16
CA ASP A 42 8.15 15.15 -1.21
C ASP A 42 9.23 15.35 -0.12
N GLN A 43 9.61 16.59 0.20
CA GLN A 43 10.66 16.85 1.19
C GLN A 43 10.27 16.38 2.60
N ALA A 44 9.00 16.55 2.98
CA ALA A 44 8.48 16.06 4.25
C ALA A 44 8.48 14.52 4.29
N LEU A 45 8.08 13.87 3.18
CA LEU A 45 8.16 12.41 3.05
C LEU A 45 9.59 11.89 3.15
N LEU A 46 10.53 12.48 2.38
CA LEU A 46 11.92 12.08 2.36
C LEU A 46 12.57 12.21 3.75
N SER A 47 12.31 13.31 4.45
CA SER A 47 12.80 13.53 5.82
C SER A 47 12.27 12.47 6.79
N THR A 48 10.99 12.12 6.66
CA THR A 48 10.35 11.06 7.45
C THR A 48 11.02 9.71 7.21
N LEU A 49 11.22 9.35 5.93
CA LEU A 49 11.84 8.08 5.54
C LEU A 49 13.30 7.97 5.99
N GLU A 50 14.09 9.04 5.88
CA GLU A 50 15.48 9.08 6.34
C GLU A 50 15.59 8.81 7.85
N GLY A 51 14.68 9.40 8.65
CA GLY A 51 14.65 9.21 10.09
C GLY A 51 14.39 7.75 10.51
N TYR A 52 13.42 7.09 9.86
CA TYR A 52 13.12 5.68 10.13
C TYR A 52 14.22 4.75 9.59
N ARG A 53 14.74 5.02 8.40
CA ARG A 53 15.88 4.29 7.81
C ARG A 53 17.11 4.30 8.72
N SER A 54 17.44 5.46 9.29
CA SER A 54 18.57 5.62 10.22
C SER A 54 18.37 4.86 11.53
N SER A 55 17.13 4.51 11.88
CA SER A 55 16.76 3.87 13.15
C SER A 55 16.61 2.34 13.07
N GLY A 56 16.56 1.75 11.87
CA GLY A 56 16.28 0.32 11.70
C GLY A 56 16.01 -0.09 10.26
N ALA A 57 15.75 -1.37 10.01
CA ALA A 57 15.27 -1.85 8.70
C ALA A 57 13.97 -1.11 8.35
N CYS A 58 13.76 -0.75 7.09
CA CYS A 58 12.64 0.12 6.70
C CYS A 58 12.09 -0.33 5.34
N LEU A 59 10.88 -0.90 5.35
CA LEU A 59 10.20 -1.38 4.17
C LEU A 59 9.06 -0.42 3.83
N VAL A 60 9.12 0.17 2.64
CA VAL A 60 8.18 1.20 2.16
C VAL A 60 7.29 0.60 1.08
N ALA A 61 6.01 0.44 1.39
CA ALA A 61 4.95 0.10 0.46
C ALA A 61 4.24 1.36 -0.02
N MET A 62 4.27 1.62 -1.32
CA MET A 62 3.68 2.82 -1.91
C MET A 62 2.54 2.46 -2.89
N ASP A 63 1.34 3.00 -2.67
CA ASP A 63 0.23 2.94 -3.64
C ASP A 63 0.45 3.99 -4.74
N ALA A 64 1.49 3.75 -5.54
CA ALA A 64 1.82 4.58 -6.69
C ALA A 64 2.86 3.89 -7.59
N PRO A 65 2.92 4.26 -8.88
CA PRO A 65 3.97 3.81 -9.78
C PRO A 65 5.39 4.08 -9.25
N VAL A 66 6.12 3.02 -8.90
CA VAL A 66 7.55 3.13 -8.50
C VAL A 66 8.44 3.18 -9.74
N ILE A 67 8.15 2.32 -10.73
CA ILE A 67 8.83 2.25 -12.02
C ILE A 67 7.80 2.54 -13.11
N CYS A 68 8.09 3.51 -13.97
CA CYS A 68 7.20 3.96 -15.02
C CYS A 68 8.00 4.34 -16.27
N PRO A 69 8.43 3.38 -17.11
CA PRO A 69 9.30 3.65 -18.24
C PRO A 69 8.58 4.27 -19.45
N ASN A 70 7.26 4.11 -19.51
CA ASN A 70 6.45 4.56 -20.63
C ASN A 70 6.11 6.07 -20.53
N THR A 71 6.24 6.76 -21.65
CA THR A 71 5.84 8.17 -21.78
C THR A 71 4.31 8.32 -21.83
N SER A 72 3.61 7.38 -22.48
CA SER A 72 2.15 7.35 -22.61
C SER A 72 1.59 5.91 -22.49
N GLY A 73 0.26 5.76 -22.45
CA GLY A 73 -0.40 4.46 -22.34
C GLY A 73 -0.27 3.79 -20.97
N SER A 74 -0.48 2.47 -20.91
CA SER A 74 -0.33 1.67 -19.69
C SER A 74 1.05 1.00 -19.61
N ARG A 75 1.55 0.80 -18.39
CA ARG A 75 2.72 -0.06 -18.14
C ARG A 75 2.37 -1.54 -18.37
N PRO A 76 3.35 -2.43 -18.62
CA PRO A 76 3.14 -3.87 -18.62
C PRO A 76 2.46 -4.38 -17.34
N VAL A 77 2.93 -3.92 -16.17
CA VAL A 77 2.36 -4.28 -14.87
C VAL A 77 0.91 -3.82 -14.70
N ASP A 78 0.53 -2.64 -15.21
CA ASP A 78 -0.86 -2.15 -15.15
C ASP A 78 -1.80 -3.07 -15.94
N ARG A 79 -1.36 -3.54 -17.10
CA ARG A 79 -2.13 -4.48 -17.94
C ARG A 79 -2.24 -5.85 -17.29
N GLU A 80 -1.16 -6.32 -16.68
CA GLU A 80 -1.15 -7.58 -15.96
C GLU A 80 -2.08 -7.53 -14.74
N ALA A 81 -1.93 -6.53 -13.87
CA ALA A 81 -2.81 -6.33 -12.72
C ALA A 81 -4.28 -6.19 -13.15
N SER A 82 -4.55 -5.50 -14.27
CA SER A 82 -5.92 -5.43 -14.80
C SER A 82 -6.46 -6.79 -15.23
N ARG A 83 -5.66 -7.66 -15.86
CA ARG A 83 -6.08 -9.03 -16.21
C ARG A 83 -6.46 -9.84 -14.96
N TRP A 84 -5.65 -9.76 -13.90
CA TRP A 84 -5.93 -10.45 -12.64
C TRP A 84 -7.16 -9.91 -11.91
N PHE A 85 -7.41 -8.60 -11.99
CA PHE A 85 -8.31 -7.94 -11.05
C PHE A 85 -9.52 -7.22 -11.67
N VAL A 86 -9.70 -7.25 -12.99
CA VAL A 86 -10.84 -6.60 -13.64
C VAL A 86 -12.19 -7.20 -13.24
N SER A 87 -12.28 -8.52 -13.05
CA SER A 87 -13.48 -9.22 -12.60
C SER A 87 -13.97 -8.72 -11.23
N TYR A 88 -13.05 -8.38 -10.33
CA TYR A 88 -13.31 -7.79 -9.02
C TYR A 88 -13.54 -6.27 -9.07
N LYS A 89 -13.72 -5.70 -10.26
CA LYS A 89 -13.72 -4.26 -10.52
C LYS A 89 -12.47 -3.59 -9.93
N CYS A 90 -11.29 -4.15 -10.10
CA CYS A 90 -10.03 -3.59 -9.59
C CYS A 90 -9.00 -3.35 -10.71
N GLY A 91 -9.46 -3.05 -11.93
CA GLY A 91 -8.56 -2.70 -13.04
C GLY A 91 -7.71 -1.47 -12.74
N CYS A 92 -6.42 -1.51 -13.11
CA CYS A 92 -5.50 -0.40 -12.93
C CYS A 92 -5.82 0.73 -13.91
N TYR A 93 -5.68 1.96 -13.43
CA TYR A 93 -5.59 3.12 -14.32
C TYR A 93 -4.20 3.15 -14.98
N PRO A 94 -4.11 3.54 -16.27
CA PRO A 94 -2.83 3.62 -16.96
C PRO A 94 -1.93 4.68 -16.32
N ALA A 95 -0.77 4.27 -15.80
CA ALA A 95 0.26 5.18 -15.35
C ALA A 95 1.27 5.45 -16.49
N ASN A 96 1.69 6.71 -16.62
CA ASN A 96 2.67 7.14 -17.62
C ASN A 96 3.33 8.45 -17.19
N GLN A 97 4.52 8.73 -17.70
CA GLN A 97 5.30 9.90 -17.31
C GLN A 97 4.66 11.23 -17.72
N SER A 98 3.92 11.27 -18.84
CA SER A 98 3.28 12.52 -19.30
C SER A 98 2.16 13.00 -18.36
N GLN A 99 1.39 12.08 -17.78
CA GLN A 99 0.27 12.42 -16.88
C GLN A 99 0.66 12.34 -15.40
N HIS A 100 1.60 11.46 -15.07
CA HIS A 100 1.93 11.09 -13.69
C HIS A 100 3.45 11.14 -13.43
N PRO A 101 4.11 12.31 -13.57
CA PRO A 101 5.56 12.42 -13.41
C PRO A 101 6.02 12.30 -11.95
N ARG A 102 5.16 12.67 -10.98
CA ARG A 102 5.53 12.74 -9.56
C ARG A 102 5.89 11.38 -8.95
N PRO A 103 5.06 10.32 -9.04
CA PRO A 103 5.36 9.04 -8.39
C PRO A 103 6.75 8.43 -8.75
N PRO A 104 7.13 8.28 -10.04
CA PRO A 104 8.45 7.74 -10.36
C PRO A 104 9.60 8.69 -9.99
N ASP A 105 9.39 10.01 -10.01
CA ASP A 105 10.41 10.97 -9.55
C ASP A 105 10.62 10.90 -8.02
N LEU A 106 9.54 10.76 -7.24
CA LEU A 106 9.65 10.52 -5.80
C LEU A 106 10.34 9.20 -5.51
N ALA A 107 9.99 8.13 -6.22
CA ALA A 107 10.66 6.83 -6.09
C ALA A 107 12.18 6.96 -6.34
N ARG A 108 12.60 7.68 -7.37
CA ARG A 108 14.01 7.98 -7.65
C ARG A 108 14.68 8.76 -6.51
N LYS A 109 13.99 9.73 -5.89
CA LYS A 109 14.53 10.45 -4.72
C LYS A 109 14.68 9.52 -3.50
N ILE A 110 13.70 8.63 -3.27
CA ILE A 110 13.75 7.64 -2.19
C ILE A 110 14.91 6.65 -2.40
N THR A 111 15.17 6.21 -3.64
CA THR A 111 16.32 5.34 -3.92
C THR A 111 17.66 6.05 -3.73
N GLN A 112 17.73 7.36 -4.00
CA GLN A 112 18.91 8.19 -3.69
C GLN A 112 19.17 8.30 -2.17
N LEU A 113 18.15 8.16 -1.31
CA LEU A 113 18.32 8.02 0.14
C LEU A 113 18.84 6.63 0.56
N GLY A 114 19.03 5.71 -0.39
CA GLY A 114 19.58 4.37 -0.13
C GLY A 114 18.54 3.30 0.12
N PHE A 115 17.29 3.49 -0.35
CA PHE A 115 16.30 2.41 -0.45
C PHE A 115 16.48 1.63 -1.76
N SER A 116 16.41 0.30 -1.68
CA SER A 116 16.47 -0.58 -2.84
C SER A 116 15.07 -0.84 -3.41
N LEU A 117 14.98 -1.02 -4.73
CA LEU A 117 13.75 -1.52 -5.37
C LEU A 117 13.58 -3.04 -5.25
N ASN A 118 14.55 -3.75 -4.67
CA ASN A 118 14.39 -5.15 -4.31
C ASN A 118 13.55 -5.26 -3.02
N PRO A 119 12.35 -5.87 -3.06
CA PRO A 119 11.48 -5.98 -1.88
C PRO A 119 12.12 -6.70 -0.68
N SER A 120 13.09 -7.59 -0.93
CA SER A 120 13.80 -8.37 0.10
C SER A 120 14.93 -7.60 0.78
N ALA A 121 15.25 -6.38 0.32
CA ALA A 121 16.32 -5.59 0.91
C ALA A 121 15.95 -5.07 2.30
N LYS A 122 16.96 -4.82 3.14
CA LYS A 122 16.81 -4.24 4.48
C LYS A 122 16.10 -2.88 4.47
N HIS A 123 16.42 -2.06 3.47
CA HIS A 123 15.73 -0.81 3.19
C HIS A 123 15.15 -0.94 1.78
N SER A 124 13.83 -1.11 1.68
CA SER A 124 13.18 -1.38 0.39
C SER A 124 12.03 -0.42 0.11
N LEU A 125 11.83 -0.12 -1.17
CA LEU A 125 10.68 0.58 -1.72
C LEU A 125 10.04 -0.31 -2.77
N PHE A 126 8.73 -0.56 -2.65
CA PHE A 126 7.99 -1.33 -3.63
C PHE A 126 6.57 -0.81 -3.81
N GLU A 127 6.06 -1.00 -5.02
CA GLU A 127 4.69 -0.64 -5.40
C GLU A 127 3.72 -1.69 -4.86
N VAL A 128 2.61 -1.23 -4.29
CA VAL A 128 1.54 -2.09 -3.78
C VAL A 128 0.20 -1.66 -4.36
N TYR A 129 -0.80 -2.54 -4.25
CA TYR A 129 -2.14 -2.24 -4.74
C TYR A 129 -3.22 -2.55 -3.68
N PRO A 130 -3.68 -1.54 -2.93
CA PRO A 130 -4.58 -1.72 -1.80
C PRO A 130 -5.94 -2.32 -2.18
N HIS A 131 -6.54 -1.90 -3.30
CA HIS A 131 -7.86 -2.39 -3.71
C HIS A 131 -7.91 -3.93 -3.91
N PRO A 132 -7.04 -4.54 -4.75
CA PRO A 132 -6.94 -6.00 -4.83
C PRO A 132 -6.56 -6.69 -3.53
N THR A 133 -5.68 -6.06 -2.74
CA THR A 133 -5.29 -6.58 -1.43
C THR A 133 -6.51 -6.74 -0.53
N MET A 134 -7.35 -5.73 -0.46
CA MET A 134 -8.58 -5.75 0.34
C MET A 134 -9.58 -6.77 -0.18
N VAL A 135 -9.78 -6.87 -1.50
CA VAL A 135 -10.63 -7.90 -2.10
C VAL A 135 -10.20 -9.29 -1.62
N ARG A 136 -8.91 -9.60 -1.70
CA ARG A 136 -8.36 -10.88 -1.24
C ARG A 136 -8.50 -11.06 0.26
N TRP A 137 -7.98 -10.13 1.06
CA TRP A 137 -7.98 -10.28 2.53
C TRP A 137 -9.38 -10.35 3.14
N PHE A 138 -10.34 -9.65 2.55
CA PHE A 138 -11.71 -9.60 3.05
C PHE A 138 -12.61 -10.68 2.42
N GLY A 139 -12.14 -11.39 1.38
CA GLY A 139 -12.91 -12.41 0.68
C GLY A 139 -14.12 -11.82 -0.06
N LEU A 140 -13.92 -10.73 -0.79
CA LEU A 140 -14.98 -10.01 -1.50
C LEU A 140 -15.06 -10.44 -2.97
N GLU A 141 -16.27 -10.44 -3.53
CA GLU A 141 -16.49 -10.66 -4.97
C GLU A 141 -16.09 -9.44 -5.82
N GLU A 142 -16.09 -8.24 -5.23
CA GLU A 142 -15.66 -7.00 -5.89
C GLU A 142 -15.16 -5.95 -4.91
N ARG A 143 -14.48 -4.90 -5.41
CA ARG A 143 -14.03 -3.77 -4.57
C ARG A 143 -15.19 -3.11 -3.82
N ILE A 144 -14.91 -2.65 -2.60
CA ILE A 144 -15.76 -1.67 -1.92
C ILE A 144 -15.59 -0.31 -2.61
N PRO A 145 -16.63 0.34 -3.15
CA PRO A 145 -16.49 1.57 -3.95
C PRO A 145 -16.42 2.85 -3.08
N TYR A 146 -15.58 2.87 -2.04
CA TYR A 146 -15.46 4.00 -1.11
C TYR A 146 -14.82 5.27 -1.70
N LYS A 147 -14.10 5.14 -2.84
CA LYS A 147 -13.51 6.27 -3.59
C LYS A 147 -14.43 6.87 -4.67
N LYS A 148 -15.64 6.32 -4.89
CA LYS A 148 -16.55 6.69 -6.00
C LYS A 148 -17.93 7.14 -5.48
N GLY A 149 -18.65 7.90 -6.30
CA GLY A 149 -20.00 8.37 -5.96
C GLY A 149 -20.06 9.62 -5.08
N ARG A 150 -21.27 9.95 -4.62
CA ARG A 150 -21.58 11.10 -3.76
C ARG A 150 -21.00 10.90 -2.35
N VAL A 151 -20.79 11.98 -1.61
CA VAL A 151 -20.24 11.94 -0.23
C VAL A 151 -21.01 11.00 0.70
N THR A 152 -22.33 10.95 0.57
CA THR A 152 -23.20 10.06 1.37
C THR A 152 -22.96 8.58 1.06
N GLU A 153 -22.78 8.23 -0.21
CA GLU A 153 -22.45 6.87 -0.67
C GLU A 153 -21.06 6.46 -0.20
N ARG A 154 -20.07 7.36 -0.34
CA ARG A 154 -18.71 7.12 0.16
C ARG A 154 -18.69 6.85 1.66
N ARG A 155 -19.40 7.65 2.46
CA ARG A 155 -19.54 7.41 3.91
C ARG A 155 -20.12 6.03 4.22
N HIS A 156 -21.14 5.60 3.47
CA HIS A 156 -21.74 4.28 3.63
C HIS A 156 -20.74 3.16 3.30
N HIS A 157 -20.10 3.21 2.13
CA HIS A 157 -19.11 2.22 1.70
C HIS A 157 -17.88 2.20 2.60
N PHE A 158 -17.41 3.36 3.07
CA PHE A 158 -16.27 3.48 3.96
C PHE A 158 -16.55 2.86 5.34
N LYS A 159 -17.78 2.99 5.87
CA LYS A 159 -18.18 2.27 7.07
C LYS A 159 -18.10 0.74 6.89
N SER A 160 -18.45 0.23 5.71
CA SER A 160 -18.26 -1.18 5.36
C SER A 160 -16.78 -1.56 5.34
N LEU A 161 -15.94 -0.75 4.67
CA LEU A 161 -14.48 -0.93 4.66
C LEU A 161 -13.92 -1.02 6.09
N GLN A 162 -14.27 -0.08 6.97
CA GLN A 162 -13.80 -0.06 8.35
C GLN A 162 -14.25 -1.30 9.15
N LYS A 163 -15.41 -1.88 8.85
CA LYS A 163 -15.86 -3.15 9.47
C LYS A 163 -14.98 -4.32 9.00
N HIS A 164 -14.74 -4.43 7.70
CA HIS A 164 -13.88 -5.47 7.14
C HIS A 164 -12.44 -5.34 7.63
N LEU A 165 -11.91 -4.12 7.69
CA LEU A 165 -10.55 -3.85 8.15
C LEU A 165 -10.37 -4.23 9.63
N ARG A 166 -11.32 -3.89 10.52
CA ARG A 166 -11.28 -4.34 11.92
C ARG A 166 -11.22 -5.86 12.05
N ARG A 167 -12.05 -6.57 11.28
CA ARG A 167 -12.04 -8.04 11.25
C ARG A 167 -10.70 -8.58 10.75
N CYS A 168 -10.20 -8.04 9.65
CA CYS A 168 -8.91 -8.41 9.07
C CYS A 168 -7.76 -8.20 10.05
N LEU A 169 -7.71 -7.06 10.75
CA LEU A 169 -6.70 -6.78 11.77
C LEU A 169 -6.73 -7.85 12.89
N LYS A 170 -7.92 -8.21 13.37
CA LYS A 170 -8.07 -9.25 14.41
C LYS A 170 -7.66 -10.64 13.93
N GLU A 171 -8.00 -11.01 12.70
CA GLU A 171 -7.81 -12.36 12.18
C GLU A 171 -6.42 -12.60 11.58
N ARG A 172 -5.83 -11.59 10.94
CA ARG A 172 -4.60 -11.72 10.15
C ARG A 172 -3.40 -11.01 10.76
N PHE A 173 -3.64 -10.08 11.67
CA PHE A 173 -2.61 -9.26 12.31
C PHE A 173 -2.79 -9.21 13.84
N PRO A 174 -2.97 -10.37 14.53
CA PRO A 174 -3.22 -10.39 15.97
C PRO A 174 -2.07 -9.81 16.80
N GLU A 175 -0.87 -9.74 16.24
CA GLU A 175 0.32 -9.11 16.86
C GLU A 175 0.29 -7.58 16.78
N LEU A 176 -0.63 -6.97 16.03
CA LEU A 176 -0.79 -5.53 15.99
C LEU A 176 -1.45 -5.05 17.28
N ARG A 177 -0.71 -4.31 18.09
CA ARG A 177 -1.26 -3.64 19.25
C ARG A 177 -2.19 -2.52 18.81
N VAL A 178 -3.49 -2.74 18.99
CA VAL A 178 -4.52 -1.72 18.79
C VAL A 178 -4.34 -0.60 19.83
N CYS A 179 -4.15 0.62 19.35
CA CYS A 179 -4.04 1.82 20.18
C CYS A 179 -5.17 2.81 19.87
N SER A 180 -5.40 3.77 20.75
CA SER A 180 -6.49 4.75 20.62
C SER A 180 -6.47 5.52 19.29
N ARG A 181 -5.28 5.77 18.73
CA ARG A 181 -5.14 6.43 17.42
C ARG A 181 -5.69 5.57 16.28
N LEU A 182 -5.39 4.27 16.29
CA LEU A 182 -5.92 3.33 15.30
C LEU A 182 -7.44 3.15 15.47
N GLU A 183 -7.91 3.02 16.71
CA GLU A 183 -9.34 2.92 17.01
C GLU A 183 -10.10 4.16 16.52
N LYS A 184 -9.56 5.35 16.77
CA LYS A 184 -10.14 6.62 16.32
C LYS A 184 -10.22 6.67 14.79
N LEU A 185 -9.13 6.37 14.08
CA LEU A 185 -9.13 6.36 12.61
C LEU A 185 -10.22 5.44 12.05
N LEU A 186 -10.36 4.24 12.60
CA LEU A 186 -11.34 3.27 12.12
C LEU A 186 -12.78 3.61 12.53
N ALA A 187 -12.99 4.53 13.48
CA ALA A 187 -14.30 5.01 13.92
C ALA A 187 -14.73 6.32 13.24
N GLU A 188 -13.78 7.09 12.73
CA GLU A 188 -14.03 8.39 12.10
C GLU A 188 -14.84 8.21 10.79
N PRO A 189 -15.90 9.00 10.54
CA PRO A 189 -16.61 8.96 9.27
C PRO A 189 -15.70 9.36 8.10
N TRP A 190 -16.09 8.95 6.90
CA TRP A 190 -15.33 9.27 5.69
C TRP A 190 -15.13 10.78 5.52
N SER A 191 -13.87 11.15 5.35
CA SER A 191 -13.36 12.35 4.72
C SER A 191 -12.20 11.91 3.79
N LYS A 192 -11.72 12.77 2.89
CA LYS A 192 -10.57 12.43 2.05
C LYS A 192 -9.32 12.14 2.89
N ASP A 193 -9.11 12.91 3.94
CA ASP A 193 -7.97 12.76 4.85
C ASP A 193 -7.99 11.41 5.59
N VAL A 194 -9.16 10.99 6.07
CA VAL A 194 -9.36 9.70 6.74
C VAL A 194 -9.23 8.53 5.75
N GLU A 195 -9.69 8.71 4.51
CA GLU A 195 -9.48 7.76 3.41
C GLU A 195 -7.99 7.52 3.19
N ASP A 196 -7.21 8.59 3.01
CA ASP A 196 -5.79 8.51 2.65
C ASP A 196 -4.96 7.88 3.76
N GLN A 197 -5.27 8.22 5.01
CA GLN A 197 -4.67 7.57 6.19
C GLN A 197 -5.03 6.08 6.27
N THR A 198 -6.28 5.72 5.95
CA THR A 198 -6.73 4.32 5.98
C THR A 198 -6.08 3.50 4.88
N ASP A 199 -5.90 4.07 3.69
CA ASP A 199 -5.21 3.40 2.59
C ASP A 199 -3.72 3.26 2.87
N ALA A 200 -3.09 4.28 3.46
CA ALA A 200 -1.70 4.19 3.93
C ALA A 200 -1.53 3.11 5.01
N LEU A 201 -2.51 2.93 5.91
CA LEU A 201 -2.52 1.80 6.85
C LEU A 201 -2.54 0.47 6.09
N VAL A 202 -3.39 0.30 5.08
CA VAL A 202 -3.41 -0.92 4.25
C VAL A 202 -2.06 -1.15 3.57
N CYS A 203 -1.43 -0.11 2.98
CA CYS A 203 -0.08 -0.21 2.42
C CYS A 203 0.93 -0.72 3.45
N SER A 204 0.92 -0.19 4.67
CA SER A 204 1.85 -0.61 5.73
C SER A 204 1.62 -2.06 6.16
N LEU A 205 0.37 -2.53 6.16
CA LEU A 205 0.04 -3.93 6.42
C LEU A 205 0.56 -4.85 5.30
N ILE A 206 0.57 -4.40 4.04
CA ILE A 206 1.16 -5.16 2.93
C ILE A 206 2.67 -5.29 3.12
N ALA A 207 3.36 -4.21 3.52
CA ALA A 207 4.79 -4.27 3.81
C ALA A 207 5.10 -5.25 4.96
N TRP A 208 4.31 -5.21 6.04
CA TRP A 208 4.47 -6.17 7.13
C TRP A 208 4.18 -7.60 6.68
N TRP A 209 3.08 -7.83 5.94
CA TRP A 209 2.75 -9.15 5.41
C TRP A 209 3.89 -9.72 4.54
N HIS A 210 4.43 -8.92 3.62
CA HIS A 210 5.55 -9.32 2.78
C HIS A 210 6.76 -9.73 3.62
N HIS A 211 7.12 -8.95 4.64
CA HIS A 211 8.22 -9.24 5.54
C HIS A 211 7.99 -10.51 6.37
N GLN A 212 6.82 -10.62 7.01
CA GLN A 212 6.44 -11.72 7.90
C GLN A 212 6.55 -13.08 7.21
N TYR A 213 6.25 -13.14 5.91
CA TYR A 213 6.26 -14.36 5.13
C TYR A 213 7.44 -14.44 4.16
N GLU A 214 8.44 -13.57 4.27
CA GLU A 214 9.63 -13.54 3.40
C GLU A 214 9.25 -13.56 1.90
N GLY A 215 8.18 -12.84 1.55
CA GLY A 215 7.63 -12.80 0.20
C GLY A 215 6.89 -14.06 -0.29
N LEU A 216 6.93 -15.18 0.44
CA LEU A 216 6.31 -16.45 0.04
C LEU A 216 4.78 -16.41 -0.04
N ARG A 217 4.15 -15.38 0.55
CA ARG A 217 2.71 -15.10 0.47
C ARG A 217 2.42 -13.77 -0.23
N THR A 218 3.27 -13.39 -1.16
CA THR A 218 3.11 -12.18 -1.98
C THR A 218 3.23 -12.56 -3.45
N GLN A 219 2.21 -12.24 -4.23
CA GLN A 219 2.28 -12.28 -5.68
C GLN A 219 3.04 -11.05 -6.17
N GLN A 220 3.98 -11.28 -7.08
CA GLN A 220 4.67 -10.24 -7.81
C GLN A 220 4.07 -10.17 -9.21
N LEU A 221 3.59 -9.00 -9.60
CA LEU A 221 3.09 -8.73 -10.95
C LEU A 221 4.10 -7.86 -11.68
N GLY A 222 4.31 -8.11 -12.96
CA GLY A 222 5.31 -7.45 -13.78
C GLY A 222 6.74 -7.88 -13.43
N ASP A 223 7.68 -6.95 -13.54
CA ASP A 223 9.11 -7.21 -13.39
C ASP A 223 9.89 -5.96 -12.91
N PRO A 224 11.10 -6.14 -12.34
CA PRO A 224 11.89 -5.03 -11.82
C PRO A 224 12.35 -3.97 -12.84
N THR A 225 12.16 -4.21 -14.15
CA THR A 225 12.57 -3.28 -15.22
C THR A 225 11.41 -2.46 -15.76
N THR A 226 10.20 -3.05 -15.84
CA THR A 226 9.03 -2.38 -16.44
C THR A 226 7.93 -2.01 -15.44
N GLY A 227 8.08 -2.42 -14.18
CA GLY A 227 7.13 -2.18 -13.09
C GLY A 227 6.89 -3.46 -12.31
N LEU A 228 7.06 -3.42 -10.99
CA LEU A 228 6.89 -4.57 -10.09
C LEU A 228 5.90 -4.20 -9.00
N MET A 229 4.74 -4.85 -8.98
CA MET A 229 3.66 -4.59 -8.02
C MET A 229 3.44 -5.79 -7.13
N LEU A 230 3.36 -5.56 -5.81
CA LEU A 230 3.17 -6.60 -4.82
C LEU A 230 1.72 -6.66 -4.35
N VAL A 231 1.12 -7.85 -4.43
CA VAL A 231 -0.23 -8.12 -3.93
C VAL A 231 -0.22 -9.38 -3.05
N PRO A 232 -0.67 -9.32 -1.79
CA PRO A 232 -0.74 -10.49 -0.91
C PRO A 232 -1.55 -11.66 -1.48
N LEU A 233 -1.15 -12.87 -1.11
CA LEU A 233 -1.84 -14.13 -1.37
C LEU A 233 -2.42 -14.69 -0.06
N LEU A 234 -3.61 -15.30 -0.12
CA LEU A 234 -4.21 -15.97 1.05
C LEU A 234 -3.59 -17.34 1.34
N SER A 235 -3.17 -18.05 0.30
CA SER A 235 -2.44 -19.32 0.37
C SER A 235 -1.48 -19.43 -0.81
N LYS A 236 -0.50 -20.34 -0.74
CA LYS A 236 0.45 -20.59 -1.84
C LYS A 236 -0.23 -21.07 -3.13
N GLU A 237 -1.42 -21.66 -3.02
CA GLU A 237 -2.17 -22.29 -4.13
C GLU A 237 -2.97 -21.30 -4.99
N HIS A 238 -3.15 -20.05 -4.54
CA HIS A 238 -3.90 -19.04 -5.30
C HIS A 238 -3.18 -18.57 -6.59
N VAL A 239 -1.91 -18.92 -6.80
CA VAL A 239 -1.14 -18.54 -7.99
C VAL A 239 -1.56 -19.34 -9.23
N THR A 240 -2.06 -20.57 -9.06
CA THR A 240 -2.30 -21.52 -10.16
C THR A 240 -3.74 -21.58 -10.67
N GLN A 241 -4.72 -21.08 -9.91
CA GLN A 241 -6.12 -21.11 -10.34
C GLN A 241 -6.57 -19.88 -11.16
N GLU A 242 -5.94 -18.73 -10.96
CA GLU A 242 -6.33 -17.47 -11.64
C GLU A 242 -5.51 -17.20 -12.92
N SER A 243 -4.44 -17.96 -13.20
CA SER A 243 -3.65 -17.84 -14.44
C SER A 243 -4.21 -18.65 -15.63
N ARG A 244 -5.33 -19.35 -15.44
CA ARG A 244 -5.96 -20.23 -16.44
C ARG A 244 -7.39 -19.82 -16.85
N ALA A 245 -7.82 -18.60 -16.53
CA ALA A 245 -9.11 -18.05 -16.97
C ALA A 245 -8.91 -16.85 -17.89
#